data_AF-A0A2R6KC92-F1
#
_entry.id   AF-A0A2R6KC92-F1
#
_cell.length_a   1.000
_cell.length_b   1.000
_cell.length_c   1.000
_cell.angle_alpha   90.00
_cell.angle_beta   90.00
_cell.angle_gamma   90.00
#
_symmetry.space_group_name_H-M   'P 1'
#
loop_
_entity.id
_entity.type
_entity.pdbx_description
1 polymer ?
#
loop_
_entity_poly.entity_id
_entity_poly.type
_entity_poly.pdbx_seq_one_letter_code
_entity_poly.pdbx_strand_id
1 'polypeptide(L)'
;MSENFNDLCEQYLGALNSEIDIERLDELEEEIAELEKERAKFVEDYGEDDVLVERVGNEIDELVSEKEGIEGAVDQVDELETKILETVSSGFIAENSYITERTLEALNHIFTGAQESELLIEDWAVTPDVELDSNVRTVTDYIRKLALAKLGTDDSLQKTWSGIEGGKRFDPFLMVARADTPMSPSVVAERIGDDMERQTAGNRLRDAIHHADYSPYHRVDGDYTLSTVGEFMFREFYDRETNEEADGEGESTPNGQATLEATGETNE
;
A
#
# COMPACT_ATOMS: atom_id res chain seq x y z
N MET A 1 -25.60 -2.28 -20.43
CA MET A 1 -24.91 -1.05 -20.87
C MET A 1 -23.58 -1.09 -20.15
N SER A 2 -22.46 -0.98 -20.85
CA SER A 2 -21.15 -0.88 -20.17
C SER A 2 -21.14 0.41 -19.38
N GLU A 3 -20.93 0.32 -18.08
CA GLU A 3 -20.64 1.48 -17.24
C GLU A 3 -19.40 2.19 -17.83
N ASN A 4 -19.46 3.52 -17.90
CA ASN A 4 -18.34 4.30 -18.41
C ASN A 4 -17.23 4.26 -17.35
N PHE A 5 -16.01 3.89 -17.75
CA PHE A 5 -14.89 3.72 -16.82
C PHE A 5 -14.58 4.99 -16.02
N ASN A 6 -14.73 6.17 -16.63
CA ASN A 6 -14.56 7.44 -15.92
C ASN A 6 -15.62 7.63 -14.82
N ASP A 7 -16.88 7.25 -15.09
CA ASP A 7 -17.97 7.34 -14.09
C ASP A 7 -17.70 6.38 -12.92
N LEU A 8 -17.06 5.24 -13.17
CA LEU A 8 -16.65 4.30 -12.13
C LEU A 8 -15.54 4.89 -11.24
N CYS A 9 -14.53 5.52 -11.84
CA CYS A 9 -13.47 6.24 -11.11
C CYS A 9 -14.04 7.41 -10.28
N GLU A 10 -15.00 8.16 -10.82
CA GLU A 10 -15.67 9.25 -10.09
C GLU A 10 -16.47 8.73 -8.90
N GLN A 11 -17.20 7.63 -9.05
CA GLN A 11 -17.92 7.00 -7.95
C GLN A 11 -16.96 6.52 -6.85
N TYR A 12 -15.84 5.90 -7.23
CA TYR A 12 -14.82 5.44 -6.29
C TYR A 12 -14.22 6.59 -5.49
N LEU A 13 -13.77 7.65 -6.16
CA LEU A 13 -13.23 8.83 -5.50
C LEU A 13 -14.29 9.55 -4.64
N GLY A 14 -15.55 9.54 -5.08
CA GLY A 14 -16.67 10.07 -4.29
C GLY A 14 -16.91 9.26 -3.01
N ALA A 15 -16.85 7.93 -3.09
CA ALA A 15 -17.00 7.05 -1.94
C ALA A 15 -15.83 7.21 -0.95
N LEU A 16 -14.59 7.31 -1.44
CA LEU A 16 -13.41 7.56 -0.60
C LEU A 16 -13.46 8.89 0.18
N ASN A 17 -14.02 9.92 -0.44
CA ASN A 17 -14.15 11.24 0.19
C ASN A 17 -15.35 11.35 1.12
N SER A 18 -16.19 10.32 1.19
CA SER A 18 -17.24 10.25 2.20
C SER A 18 -16.57 9.95 3.54
N GLU A 19 -16.93 10.71 4.59
CA GLU A 19 -16.43 10.45 5.94
C GLU A 19 -16.97 9.08 6.40
N ILE A 20 -16.15 8.04 6.29
CA ILE A 20 -16.43 6.71 6.82
C ILE A 20 -15.73 6.63 8.18
N ASP A 21 -16.51 6.62 9.25
CA ASP A 21 -16.00 6.49 10.61
C ASP A 21 -15.78 5.01 10.95
N ILE A 22 -14.63 4.47 10.53
CA ILE A 22 -14.28 3.06 10.77
C ILE A 22 -14.06 2.82 12.27
N GLU A 23 -13.53 3.80 13.01
CA GLU A 23 -13.30 3.68 14.46
C GLU A 23 -14.64 3.50 15.21
N ARG A 24 -15.73 4.09 14.70
CA ARG A 24 -17.07 3.92 15.26
C ARG A 24 -17.59 2.48 15.19
N LEU A 25 -17.10 1.63 14.28
CA LEU A 25 -17.55 0.24 14.18
C LEU A 25 -17.28 -0.56 15.46
N ASP A 26 -16.07 -0.44 16.02
CA ASP A 26 -15.68 -1.14 17.25
C ASP A 26 -16.52 -0.63 18.43
N GLU A 27 -16.77 0.68 18.51
CA GLU A 27 -17.62 1.27 19.54
C GLU A 27 -19.07 0.79 19.46
N LEU A 28 -19.62 0.70 18.24
CA LEU A 28 -20.98 0.21 18.01
C LEU A 28 -21.12 -1.26 18.42
N GLU A 29 -20.11 -2.10 18.14
CA GLU A 29 -20.11 -3.50 18.58
C GLU A 29 -20.15 -3.64 20.09
N GLU A 30 -19.35 -2.83 20.81
CA GLU A 30 -19.35 -2.81 22.27
C GLU A 30 -20.69 -2.32 22.84
N GLU A 31 -21.23 -1.23 22.28
CA GLU A 31 -22.48 -0.62 22.73
C GLU A 31 -23.69 -1.56 22.53
N ILE A 32 -23.79 -2.19 21.35
CA ILE A 32 -24.81 -3.21 21.05
C ILE A 32 -24.69 -4.38 22.04
N ALA A 33 -23.48 -4.89 22.28
CA ALA A 33 -23.28 -6.04 23.18
C ALA A 33 -23.67 -5.73 24.64
N GLU A 34 -23.46 -4.51 25.12
CA GLU A 34 -23.91 -4.10 26.45
C GLU A 34 -25.43 -3.92 26.52
N LEU A 35 -26.05 -3.30 25.52
CA LEU A 35 -27.51 -3.17 25.45
C LEU A 35 -28.22 -4.53 25.32
N GLU A 36 -27.64 -5.49 24.60
CA GLU A 36 -28.17 -6.85 24.53
C GLU A 36 -28.18 -7.54 25.91
N LYS A 37 -27.13 -7.34 26.73
CA LYS A 37 -27.08 -7.85 28.12
C LYS A 37 -28.13 -7.18 29.00
N GLU A 38 -28.31 -5.86 28.87
CA GLU A 38 -29.32 -5.11 29.60
C GLU A 38 -30.73 -5.54 29.20
N ARG A 39 -30.99 -5.68 27.90
CA ARG A 39 -32.25 -6.20 27.35
C ARG A 39 -32.56 -7.58 27.90
N ALA A 40 -31.60 -8.50 27.89
CA ALA A 40 -31.78 -9.85 28.41
C ALA A 40 -32.20 -9.84 29.89
N LYS A 41 -31.58 -8.97 30.70
CA LYS A 41 -31.96 -8.78 32.10
C LYS A 41 -33.38 -8.23 32.25
N PHE A 42 -33.78 -7.25 31.45
CA PHE A 42 -35.15 -6.72 31.51
C PHE A 42 -36.21 -7.72 31.04
N VAL A 43 -35.88 -8.58 30.08
CA VAL A 43 -36.74 -9.70 29.69
C VAL A 43 -36.94 -10.66 30.85
N GLU A 44 -35.90 -10.97 31.63
CA GLU A 44 -36.00 -11.82 32.83
C GLU A 44 -36.84 -11.17 33.95
N ASP A 45 -36.66 -9.86 34.19
CA ASP A 45 -37.28 -9.14 35.30
C ASP A 45 -38.76 -8.77 35.02
N TYR A 46 -39.08 -8.36 33.79
CA TYR A 46 -40.35 -7.73 33.44
C TYR A 46 -41.13 -8.44 32.32
N GLY A 47 -40.48 -9.32 31.56
CA GLY A 47 -41.06 -10.02 30.41
C GLY A 47 -40.81 -9.31 29.08
N GLU A 48 -40.98 -10.05 27.98
CA GLU A 48 -40.62 -9.62 26.62
C GLU A 48 -41.48 -8.48 26.06
N ASP A 49 -42.73 -8.36 26.52
CA ASP A 49 -43.68 -7.32 26.10
C ASP A 49 -43.60 -6.02 26.95
N ASP A 50 -42.60 -5.90 27.83
CA ASP A 50 -42.44 -4.71 28.66
C ASP A 50 -41.90 -3.51 27.85
N VAL A 51 -42.36 -2.30 28.18
CA VAL A 51 -41.99 -1.05 27.49
C VAL A 51 -40.49 -0.77 27.58
N LEU A 52 -39.81 -1.19 28.66
CA LEU A 52 -38.36 -1.05 28.78
C LEU A 52 -37.61 -1.99 27.84
N VAL A 53 -38.10 -3.22 27.65
CA VAL A 53 -37.53 -4.18 26.69
C VAL A 53 -37.71 -3.67 25.26
N GLU A 54 -38.90 -3.15 24.93
CA GLU A 54 -39.16 -2.53 23.62
C GLU A 54 -38.23 -1.34 23.37
N ARG A 55 -38.04 -0.47 24.37
CA ARG A 55 -37.16 0.70 24.25
C ARG A 55 -35.70 0.33 23.99
N VAL A 56 -35.14 -0.59 24.77
CA VAL A 56 -33.75 -1.05 24.56
C VAL A 56 -33.64 -1.79 23.22
N GLY A 57 -34.66 -2.54 22.81
CA GLY A 57 -34.72 -3.15 21.48
C GLY A 57 -34.60 -2.13 20.34
N ASN A 58 -35.37 -1.04 20.42
CA ASN A 58 -35.28 0.03 19.41
C ASN A 58 -33.90 0.71 19.39
N GLU A 59 -33.26 0.89 20.55
CA GLU A 59 -31.92 1.47 20.64
C GLU A 59 -30.87 0.54 20.00
N ILE A 60 -30.98 -0.78 20.22
CA ILE A 60 -30.16 -1.77 19.52
C ILE A 60 -30.39 -1.69 18.01
N ASP A 61 -31.65 -1.63 17.56
CA ASP A 61 -31.98 -1.56 16.12
C ASP A 61 -31.40 -0.29 15.46
N GLU A 62 -31.40 0.85 16.16
CA GLU A 62 -30.78 2.10 15.70
C GLU A 62 -29.26 1.94 15.50
N LEU A 63 -28.56 1.37 16.49
CA LEU A 63 -27.12 1.14 16.41
C LEU A 63 -26.73 0.10 15.36
N VAL A 64 -27.52 -0.97 15.21
CA VAL A 64 -27.33 -1.96 14.15
C VAL A 64 -27.48 -1.32 12.78
N SER A 65 -28.51 -0.47 12.58
CA SER A 65 -28.69 0.24 11.32
C SER A 65 -27.55 1.22 11.02
N GLU A 66 -26.97 1.86 12.04
CA GLU A 66 -25.80 2.71 11.89
C GLU A 66 -24.58 1.88 11.47
N LYS A 67 -24.34 0.76 12.15
CA LYS A 67 -23.27 -0.20 11.84
C LYS A 67 -23.36 -0.71 10.40
N GLU A 68 -24.53 -1.20 10.00
CA GLU A 68 -24.79 -1.68 8.63
C GLU A 68 -24.57 -0.57 7.59
N GLY A 69 -24.85 0.69 7.94
CA GLY A 69 -24.59 1.84 7.09
C GLY A 69 -23.10 2.09 6.86
N ILE A 70 -22.28 1.97 7.90
CA ILE A 70 -20.82 2.13 7.82
C ILE A 70 -20.20 0.95 7.06
N GLU A 71 -20.57 -0.29 7.42
CA GLU A 71 -20.10 -1.50 6.72
C GLU A 71 -20.46 -1.45 5.23
N GLY A 72 -21.69 -1.07 4.89
CA GLY A 72 -22.12 -0.91 3.50
C GLY A 72 -21.33 0.14 2.72
N ALA A 73 -20.87 1.21 3.38
CA ALA A 73 -20.02 2.22 2.74
C ALA A 73 -18.60 1.69 2.48
N VAL A 74 -18.04 0.91 3.40
CA VAL A 74 -16.74 0.22 3.20
C VAL A 74 -16.83 -0.78 2.06
N ASP A 75 -17.83 -1.65 2.08
CA ASP A 75 -18.08 -2.64 1.03
C ASP A 75 -18.24 -1.97 -0.34
N GLN A 76 -18.90 -0.81 -0.40
CA GLN A 76 -19.06 -0.06 -1.64
C GLN A 76 -17.71 0.41 -2.21
N VAL A 77 -16.77 0.87 -1.37
CA VAL A 77 -15.43 1.27 -1.82
C VAL A 77 -14.69 0.06 -2.39
N ASP A 78 -14.70 -1.07 -1.69
CA ASP A 78 -14.03 -2.30 -2.10
C ASP A 78 -14.61 -2.88 -3.40
N GLU A 79 -15.94 -2.83 -3.56
CA GLU A 79 -16.60 -3.23 -4.79
C GLU A 79 -16.19 -2.34 -5.98
N LEU A 80 -16.13 -1.02 -5.77
CA LEU A 80 -15.75 -0.07 -6.81
C LEU A 80 -14.27 -0.25 -7.20
N GLU A 81 -13.39 -0.41 -6.23
CA GLU A 81 -11.97 -0.72 -6.46
C GLU A 81 -11.81 -2.00 -7.28
N THR A 82 -12.51 -3.07 -6.89
CA THR A 82 -12.47 -4.35 -7.61
C THR A 82 -12.95 -4.20 -9.06
N LYS A 83 -14.07 -3.51 -9.29
CA LYS A 83 -14.60 -3.26 -10.65
C LYS A 83 -13.61 -2.44 -11.49
N ILE A 84 -12.93 -1.46 -10.91
CA ILE A 84 -11.89 -0.67 -11.60
C ILE A 84 -10.74 -1.59 -11.99
N LEU A 85 -10.21 -2.36 -11.05
CA LEU A 85 -9.10 -3.30 -11.28
C LEU A 85 -9.42 -4.35 -12.35
N GLU A 86 -10.63 -4.92 -12.34
CA GLU A 86 -11.09 -5.87 -13.37
C GLU A 86 -11.19 -5.21 -14.74
N THR A 87 -11.73 -4.00 -14.82
CA THR A 87 -11.82 -3.23 -16.07
C THR A 87 -10.42 -2.90 -16.60
N VAL A 88 -9.52 -2.48 -15.71
CA VAL A 88 -8.14 -2.14 -16.05
C VAL A 88 -7.41 -3.36 -16.58
N SER A 89 -7.36 -4.43 -15.79
CA SER A 89 -6.63 -5.65 -16.12
C SER A 89 -7.10 -6.30 -17.41
N SER A 90 -8.38 -6.18 -17.78
CA SER A 90 -8.95 -6.82 -18.97
C SER A 90 -8.88 -5.97 -20.25
N GLY A 91 -9.09 -4.65 -20.15
CA GLY A 91 -9.40 -3.83 -21.32
C GLY A 91 -8.82 -2.43 -21.37
N PHE A 92 -8.11 -1.97 -20.33
CA PHE A 92 -7.52 -0.63 -20.34
C PHE A 92 -6.45 -0.48 -21.42
N ILE A 93 -6.45 0.70 -22.04
CA ILE A 93 -5.44 1.15 -23.00
C ILE A 93 -5.11 2.58 -22.65
N ALA A 94 -3.82 2.89 -22.50
CA ALA A 94 -3.28 4.21 -22.16
C ALA A 94 -3.44 5.20 -23.34
N GLU A 95 -4.68 5.54 -23.67
CA GLU A 95 -5.09 6.51 -24.68
C GLU A 95 -5.98 7.57 -24.04
N ASN A 96 -6.16 8.71 -24.72
CA ASN A 96 -6.83 9.90 -24.18
C ASN A 96 -8.24 9.64 -23.63
N SER A 97 -8.94 8.59 -24.08
CA SER A 97 -10.26 8.24 -23.54
C SER A 97 -10.22 7.64 -22.13
N TYR A 98 -9.07 7.10 -21.72
CA TYR A 98 -8.86 6.49 -20.42
C TYR A 98 -7.99 7.38 -19.51
N ILE A 99 -7.02 8.11 -20.08
CA ILE A 99 -6.11 8.98 -19.31
C ILE A 99 -6.79 10.32 -19.03
N THR A 100 -7.78 10.32 -18.13
CA THR A 100 -8.38 11.54 -17.56
C THR A 100 -7.80 11.80 -16.17
N GLU A 101 -7.95 13.03 -15.67
CA GLU A 101 -7.54 13.40 -14.31
C GLU A 101 -8.13 12.46 -13.26
N ARG A 102 -9.45 12.22 -13.33
CA ARG A 102 -10.16 11.32 -12.40
C ARG A 102 -9.72 9.87 -12.49
N THR A 103 -9.45 9.37 -13.70
CA THR A 103 -8.89 8.02 -13.84
C THR A 103 -7.52 7.93 -13.17
N LEU A 104 -6.63 8.90 -13.41
CA LEU A 104 -5.28 8.87 -12.86
C LEU A 104 -5.29 8.98 -11.34
N GLU A 105 -6.09 9.88 -10.76
CA GLU A 105 -6.29 9.99 -9.32
C GLU A 105 -6.77 8.67 -8.70
N ALA A 106 -7.78 8.04 -9.30
CA ALA A 106 -8.32 6.77 -8.81
C ALA A 106 -7.29 5.65 -8.90
N LEU A 107 -6.60 5.51 -10.04
CA LEU A 107 -5.58 4.49 -10.22
C LEU A 107 -4.39 4.69 -9.29
N ASN A 108 -3.93 5.93 -9.10
CA ASN A 108 -2.83 6.20 -8.20
C ASN A 108 -3.23 5.89 -6.75
N HIS A 109 -4.46 6.25 -6.33
CA HIS A 109 -4.94 5.91 -5.00
C HIS A 109 -5.01 4.39 -4.80
N ILE A 110 -5.55 3.66 -5.77
CA ILE A 110 -5.62 2.18 -5.70
C ILE A 110 -4.21 1.59 -5.61
N PHE A 111 -3.25 2.06 -6.41
CA PHE A 111 -1.92 1.44 -6.49
C PHE A 111 -0.98 1.86 -5.36
N THR A 112 -0.99 3.12 -4.94
CA THR A 112 0.01 3.69 -4.02
C THR A 112 -0.64 4.27 -2.76
N GLY A 113 -1.93 4.59 -2.80
CA GLY A 113 -2.66 5.35 -1.77
C GLY A 113 -2.64 6.86 -1.98
N ALA A 114 -1.92 7.36 -2.98
CA ALA A 114 -1.84 8.79 -3.26
C ALA A 114 -2.90 9.21 -4.29
N GLN A 115 -3.63 10.31 -4.02
CA GLN A 115 -4.59 10.88 -4.97
C GLN A 115 -3.94 11.92 -5.89
N GLU A 116 -2.90 11.54 -6.62
CA GLU A 116 -2.25 12.43 -7.58
C GLU A 116 -2.77 12.17 -9.00
N SER A 117 -2.86 13.22 -9.80
CA SER A 117 -3.34 13.16 -11.18
C SER A 117 -2.26 12.73 -12.19
N GLU A 118 -1.23 12.01 -11.74
CA GLU A 118 -0.17 11.48 -12.60
C GLU A 118 0.25 10.07 -12.17
N LEU A 119 0.72 9.28 -13.14
CA LEU A 119 1.40 8.00 -12.88
C LEU A 119 2.82 8.08 -13.42
N LEU A 120 3.80 7.70 -12.60
CA LEU A 120 5.20 7.70 -12.97
C LEU A 120 5.59 6.32 -13.50
N ILE A 121 5.88 6.21 -14.80
CA ILE A 121 6.20 4.94 -15.48
C ILE A 121 7.48 5.11 -16.30
N GLU A 122 8.54 4.40 -15.90
CA GLU A 122 9.87 4.52 -16.51
C GLU A 122 10.32 5.99 -16.64
N ASP A 123 10.67 6.47 -17.83
CA ASP A 123 11.07 7.87 -18.06
C ASP A 123 9.84 8.79 -18.33
N TRP A 124 8.59 8.34 -18.09
CA TRP A 124 7.35 9.05 -18.44
C TRP A 124 6.52 9.42 -17.20
N ALA A 125 6.10 10.68 -17.13
CA ALA A 125 4.99 11.12 -16.29
C ALA A 125 3.70 11.07 -17.11
N VAL A 126 2.79 10.16 -16.75
CA VAL A 126 1.52 9.96 -17.45
C VAL A 126 0.50 10.91 -16.87
N THR A 127 0.26 12.02 -17.56
CA THR A 127 -0.72 13.08 -17.22
C THR A 127 -1.86 13.12 -18.24
N PRO A 128 -3.01 13.77 -17.98
CA PRO A 128 -4.12 13.85 -18.94
C PRO A 128 -3.73 14.38 -20.33
N ASP A 129 -2.76 15.30 -20.40
CA ASP A 129 -2.29 15.93 -21.63
C ASP A 129 -1.08 15.23 -22.27
N VAL A 130 -0.67 14.06 -21.77
CA VAL A 130 0.54 13.37 -22.23
C VAL A 130 0.34 12.76 -23.62
N GLU A 131 1.33 12.96 -24.51
CA GLU A 131 1.39 12.27 -25.80
C GLU A 131 2.31 11.04 -25.68
N LEU A 132 1.72 9.84 -25.60
CA LEU A 132 2.50 8.60 -25.42
C LEU A 132 3.03 8.00 -26.72
N ASP A 133 2.47 8.35 -27.88
CA ASP A 133 2.81 7.82 -29.21
C ASP A 133 3.10 6.31 -29.23
N SER A 134 4.38 5.91 -29.34
CA SER A 134 4.82 4.52 -29.40
C SER A 134 4.79 3.79 -28.05
N ASN A 135 4.69 4.52 -26.94
CA ASN A 135 4.80 4.01 -25.57
C ASN A 135 3.46 3.64 -24.95
N VAL A 136 2.34 3.87 -25.66
CA VAL A 136 0.98 3.46 -25.23
C VAL A 136 0.99 2.00 -24.76
N ARG A 137 1.68 1.10 -25.49
CA ARG A 137 1.74 -0.33 -25.15
C ARG A 137 2.47 -0.58 -23.84
N THR A 138 3.61 0.07 -23.63
CA THR A 138 4.41 -0.10 -22.41
C THR A 138 3.65 0.45 -21.21
N VAL A 139 3.13 1.67 -21.30
CA VAL A 139 2.33 2.28 -20.21
C VAL A 139 1.09 1.44 -19.89
N THR A 140 0.40 0.96 -20.93
CA THR A 140 -0.75 0.05 -20.76
C THR A 140 -0.35 -1.22 -20.02
N ASP A 141 0.77 -1.85 -20.40
CA ASP A 141 1.22 -3.09 -19.77
C ASP A 141 1.54 -2.88 -18.28
N TYR A 142 2.26 -1.80 -17.94
CA TYR A 142 2.56 -1.44 -16.55
C TYR A 142 1.28 -1.25 -15.71
N ILE A 143 0.32 -0.46 -16.19
CA ILE A 143 -0.93 -0.19 -15.47
C ILE A 143 -1.76 -1.47 -15.31
N ARG A 144 -1.83 -2.31 -16.35
CA ARG A 144 -2.54 -3.60 -16.28
C ARG A 144 -1.87 -4.56 -15.32
N LYS A 145 -0.55 -4.53 -15.23
CA LYS A 145 0.23 -5.40 -14.35
C LYS A 145 0.08 -5.01 -12.88
N LEU A 146 0.02 -3.72 -12.58
CA LEU A 146 -0.40 -3.23 -11.27
C LEU A 146 -1.80 -3.74 -10.90
N ALA A 147 -2.75 -3.64 -11.82
CA ALA A 147 -4.11 -4.11 -11.56
C ALA A 147 -4.18 -5.64 -11.33
N LEU A 148 -3.51 -6.43 -12.16
CA LEU A 148 -3.45 -7.88 -12.01
C LEU A 148 -2.77 -8.30 -10.69
N ALA A 149 -1.73 -7.59 -10.27
CA ALA A 149 -1.04 -7.82 -9.01
C ALA A 149 -1.94 -7.51 -7.80
N LYS A 150 -2.66 -6.37 -7.81
CA LYS A 150 -3.67 -6.03 -6.78
C LYS A 150 -4.78 -7.08 -6.67
N LEU A 151 -5.23 -7.62 -7.81
CA LEU A 151 -6.21 -8.71 -7.84
C LEU A 151 -5.64 -10.07 -7.40
N GLY A 152 -4.33 -10.19 -7.16
CA GLY A 152 -3.67 -11.45 -6.83
C GLY A 152 -3.65 -12.47 -7.98
N THR A 153 -3.80 -12.01 -9.22
CA THR A 153 -3.91 -12.87 -10.42
C THR A 153 -2.62 -12.93 -11.24
N ASP A 154 -1.60 -12.14 -10.90
CA ASP A 154 -0.28 -12.12 -11.53
C ASP A 154 0.80 -11.87 -10.47
N ASP A 155 1.92 -12.60 -10.57
CA ASP A 155 3.02 -12.58 -9.60
C ASP A 155 4.29 -11.91 -10.16
N SER A 156 4.23 -11.26 -11.32
CA SER A 156 5.42 -10.72 -11.99
C SER A 156 6.04 -9.54 -11.24
N LEU A 157 5.22 -8.69 -10.61
CA LEU A 157 5.71 -7.61 -9.75
C LEU A 157 6.34 -8.17 -8.47
N GLN A 158 5.75 -9.21 -7.88
CA GLN A 158 6.35 -9.88 -6.71
C GLN A 158 7.71 -10.53 -7.06
N LYS A 159 7.82 -11.17 -8.23
CA LYS A 159 9.11 -11.70 -8.73
C LYS A 159 10.15 -10.60 -8.95
N THR A 160 9.71 -9.46 -9.47
CA THR A 160 10.55 -8.27 -9.65
C THR A 160 11.06 -7.79 -8.29
N TRP A 161 10.16 -7.66 -7.31
CA TRP A 161 10.49 -7.32 -5.92
C TRP A 161 11.51 -8.29 -5.31
N SER A 162 11.26 -9.60 -5.35
CA SER A 162 12.18 -10.61 -4.82
C SER A 162 13.58 -10.54 -5.47
N GLY A 163 13.64 -10.16 -6.75
CA GLY A 163 14.90 -9.89 -7.44
C GLY A 163 15.62 -8.64 -6.94
N ILE A 164 14.90 -7.61 -6.55
CA ILE A 164 15.46 -6.38 -5.95
C ILE A 164 15.97 -6.69 -4.54
N GLU A 165 15.09 -7.22 -3.69
CA GLU A 165 15.34 -7.54 -2.27
C GLU A 165 16.48 -8.55 -2.09
N GLY A 166 16.48 -9.65 -2.85
CA GLY A 166 17.52 -10.68 -2.75
C GLY A 166 18.87 -10.31 -3.40
N GLY A 167 19.07 -9.06 -3.81
CA GLY A 167 20.21 -8.66 -4.65
C GLY A 167 20.89 -7.36 -4.24
N LYS A 168 21.98 -7.04 -4.96
CA LYS A 168 22.76 -5.79 -4.75
C LYS A 168 22.00 -4.49 -5.07
N ARG A 169 20.74 -4.62 -5.51
CA ARG A 169 19.85 -3.51 -5.88
C ARG A 169 19.04 -3.00 -4.68
N PHE A 170 18.96 -3.78 -3.59
CA PHE A 170 18.12 -3.46 -2.45
C PHE A 170 18.51 -2.16 -1.74
N ASP A 171 19.76 -2.00 -1.30
CA ASP A 171 20.16 -0.76 -0.60
C ASP A 171 19.96 0.50 -1.46
N PRO A 172 20.36 0.53 -2.75
CA PRO A 172 20.02 1.65 -3.64
C PRO A 172 18.52 1.90 -3.76
N PHE A 173 17.70 0.85 -3.80
CA PHE A 173 16.25 0.97 -3.83
C PHE A 173 15.72 1.61 -2.55
N LEU A 174 16.12 1.11 -1.38
CA LEU A 174 15.70 1.67 -0.10
C LEU A 174 16.10 3.13 0.07
N MET A 175 17.29 3.53 -0.40
CA MET A 175 17.70 4.93 -0.36
C MET A 175 16.80 5.84 -1.20
N VAL A 176 16.31 5.37 -2.35
CA VAL A 176 15.36 6.11 -3.18
C VAL A 176 13.96 6.09 -2.55
N ALA A 177 13.52 4.93 -2.06
CA ALA A 177 12.20 4.74 -1.45
C ALA A 177 11.98 5.58 -0.18
N ARG A 178 13.04 5.82 0.59
CA ARG A 178 13.01 6.63 1.83
C ARG A 178 13.31 8.11 1.58
N ALA A 179 13.51 8.56 0.34
CA ALA A 179 13.87 9.94 0.04
C ALA A 179 12.65 10.78 -0.33
N ASP A 180 12.51 11.96 0.28
CA ASP A 180 11.47 12.93 -0.04
C ASP A 180 11.71 13.69 -1.36
N THR A 181 12.88 13.50 -1.98
CA THR A 181 13.29 14.21 -3.20
C THR A 181 14.06 13.28 -4.13
N PRO A 182 14.03 13.50 -5.45
CA PRO A 182 14.81 12.72 -6.41
C PRO A 182 16.30 12.62 -6.04
N MET A 183 16.87 11.43 -6.24
CA MET A 183 18.20 11.06 -5.77
C MET A 183 19.15 10.82 -6.95
N SER A 184 20.24 11.57 -6.99
CA SER A 184 21.33 11.28 -7.94
C SER A 184 22.15 10.06 -7.47
N PRO A 185 22.84 9.34 -8.40
CA PRO A 185 23.74 8.25 -8.03
C PRO A 185 24.83 8.63 -7.03
N SER A 186 25.23 9.91 -6.99
CA SER A 186 26.25 10.39 -6.05
C SER A 186 25.69 10.45 -4.64
N VAL A 187 24.45 10.92 -4.49
CA VAL A 187 23.77 11.02 -3.19
C VAL A 187 23.40 9.64 -2.67
N VAL A 188 22.96 8.73 -3.56
CA VAL A 188 22.71 7.32 -3.19
C VAL A 188 23.99 6.66 -2.67
N ALA A 189 25.11 6.82 -3.39
CA ALA A 189 26.41 6.30 -2.95
C ALA A 189 26.85 6.86 -1.60
N GLU A 190 26.68 8.16 -1.38
CA GLU A 190 27.03 8.83 -0.11
C GLU A 190 26.18 8.31 1.06
N ARG A 191 24.88 8.09 0.86
CA ARG A 191 23.97 7.63 1.93
C ARG A 191 24.16 6.17 2.31
N ILE A 192 24.46 5.29 1.35
CA ILE A 192 24.70 3.87 1.66
C ILE A 192 26.01 3.71 2.44
N GLY A 193 27.04 4.49 2.11
CA GLY A 193 28.36 4.29 2.70
C GLY A 193 29.09 3.08 2.14
N ASP A 194 30.03 2.52 2.90
CA ASP A 194 30.79 1.29 2.56
C ASP A 194 31.61 1.35 1.26
N ASP A 195 32.35 2.45 1.05
CA ASP A 195 33.17 2.66 -0.16
C ASP A 195 32.37 2.52 -1.47
N MET A 196 31.05 2.65 -1.42
CA MET A 196 30.23 2.57 -2.63
C MET A 196 30.57 3.74 -3.55
N GLU A 197 31.21 3.43 -4.68
CA GLU A 197 31.49 4.45 -5.69
C GLU A 197 30.21 4.88 -6.40
N ARG A 198 30.13 6.17 -6.77
CA ARG A 198 29.05 6.74 -7.62
C ARG A 198 28.75 5.87 -8.84
N GLN A 199 29.79 5.33 -9.49
CA GLN A 199 29.62 4.46 -10.66
C GLN A 199 28.92 3.15 -10.30
N THR A 200 29.26 2.56 -9.15
CA THR A 200 28.63 1.33 -8.66
C THR A 200 27.17 1.56 -8.30
N ALA A 201 26.85 2.64 -7.60
CA ALA A 201 25.47 3.03 -7.31
C ALA A 201 24.67 3.26 -8.60
N GLY A 202 25.22 4.03 -9.54
CA GLY A 202 24.59 4.30 -10.83
C GLY A 202 24.43 3.07 -11.72
N ASN A 203 25.31 2.06 -11.60
CA ASN A 203 25.14 0.77 -12.27
C ASN A 203 23.99 -0.01 -11.63
N ARG A 204 23.95 -0.12 -10.29
CA ARG A 204 22.89 -0.87 -9.58
C ARG A 204 21.50 -0.28 -9.81
N LEU A 205 21.37 1.06 -9.81
CA LEU A 205 20.12 1.75 -10.14
C LEU A 205 19.67 1.44 -11.57
N ARG A 206 20.58 1.51 -12.55
CA ARG A 206 20.27 1.17 -13.95
C ARG A 206 20.00 -0.32 -14.17
N ASP A 207 20.70 -1.19 -13.45
CA ASP A 207 20.50 -2.63 -13.54
C ASP A 207 19.09 -3.03 -13.08
N ALA A 208 18.52 -2.32 -12.10
CA ALA A 208 17.13 -2.51 -11.70
C ALA A 208 16.13 -2.07 -12.79
N ILE A 209 16.52 -1.17 -13.70
CA ILE A 209 15.71 -0.77 -14.85
C ILE A 209 15.86 -1.77 -16.00
N HIS A 210 17.08 -2.26 -16.26
CA HIS A 210 17.39 -3.07 -17.45
C HIS A 210 17.26 -4.58 -17.27
N HIS A 211 17.19 -5.07 -16.02
CA HIS A 211 17.12 -6.49 -15.72
C HIS A 211 15.89 -6.90 -14.90
N ALA A 212 15.03 -5.94 -14.56
CA ALA A 212 13.68 -6.23 -14.11
C ALA A 212 12.71 -6.19 -15.30
N ASP A 213 11.63 -6.95 -15.22
CA ASP A 213 10.55 -6.87 -16.21
C ASP A 213 9.80 -5.53 -16.10
N TYR A 214 9.82 -4.90 -14.92
CA TYR A 214 9.23 -3.60 -14.64
C TYR A 214 10.20 -2.72 -13.86
N SER A 215 10.40 -1.49 -14.32
CA SER A 215 11.28 -0.52 -13.67
C SER A 215 10.69 -0.05 -12.34
N PRO A 216 11.42 -0.20 -11.21
CA PRO A 216 11.01 0.37 -9.93
C PRO A 216 11.21 1.89 -9.86
N TYR A 217 11.88 2.48 -10.85
CA TYR A 217 12.28 3.89 -10.81
C TYR A 217 11.66 4.69 -11.93
N HIS A 218 11.32 5.93 -11.59
CA HIS A 218 11.16 7.02 -12.54
C HIS A 218 12.43 7.88 -12.56
N ARG A 219 12.89 8.25 -13.76
CA ARG A 219 14.18 8.92 -13.93
C ARG A 219 14.06 10.17 -14.79
N VAL A 220 14.56 11.28 -14.27
CA VAL A 220 14.64 12.58 -14.96
C VAL A 220 16.04 13.13 -14.80
N ASP A 221 16.71 13.46 -15.90
CA ASP A 221 18.06 14.05 -15.92
C ASP A 221 19.14 13.29 -15.12
N GLY A 222 18.92 11.98 -14.91
CA GLY A 222 19.82 11.10 -14.16
C GLY A 222 19.57 11.06 -12.65
N ASP A 223 18.54 11.75 -12.16
CA ASP A 223 18.02 11.62 -10.81
C ASP A 223 16.87 10.62 -10.78
N TYR A 224 16.75 9.88 -9.67
CA TYR A 224 15.84 8.75 -9.52
C TYR A 224 14.83 9.03 -8.41
N THR A 225 13.55 8.76 -8.70
CA THR A 225 12.48 8.60 -7.70
C THR A 225 11.83 7.24 -7.91
N LEU A 226 10.99 6.78 -6.98
CA LEU A 226 10.19 5.59 -7.23
C LEU A 226 9.20 5.86 -8.38
N SER A 227 9.04 4.87 -9.26
CA SER A 227 7.89 4.84 -10.18
C SER A 227 6.64 4.43 -9.40
N THR A 228 5.45 4.57 -9.98
CA THR A 228 4.21 4.02 -9.40
C THR A 228 4.36 2.53 -9.10
N VAL A 229 5.08 1.78 -9.95
CA VAL A 229 5.40 0.36 -9.69
C VAL A 229 6.35 0.19 -8.52
N GLY A 230 7.38 1.04 -8.40
CA GLY A 230 8.29 1.05 -7.26
C GLY A 230 7.58 1.32 -5.94
N GLU A 231 6.70 2.31 -5.92
CA GLU A 231 5.89 2.66 -4.74
C GLU A 231 4.93 1.54 -4.35
N PHE A 232 4.21 0.99 -5.33
CA PHE A 232 3.35 -0.18 -5.13
C PHE A 232 4.14 -1.34 -4.51
N MET A 233 5.29 -1.72 -5.08
CA MET A 233 6.10 -2.82 -4.54
C MET A 233 6.61 -2.53 -3.14
N PHE A 234 7.08 -1.30 -2.87
CA PHE A 234 7.54 -0.92 -1.54
C PHE A 234 6.41 -0.94 -0.51
N ARG A 235 5.20 -0.54 -0.89
CA ARG A 235 4.06 -0.56 0.02
C ARG A 235 3.55 -1.97 0.29
N GLU A 236 3.41 -2.78 -0.75
CA GLU A 236 2.74 -4.08 -0.66
C GLU A 236 3.66 -5.22 -0.23
N PHE A 237 4.95 -5.16 -0.57
CA PHE A 237 5.87 -6.29 -0.39
C PHE A 237 7.03 -6.04 0.56
N TYR A 238 7.34 -4.79 0.89
CA TYR A 238 8.38 -4.50 1.88
C TYR A 238 7.86 -4.79 3.29
N ASP A 239 8.41 -5.83 3.89
CA ASP A 239 8.20 -6.12 5.29
C ASP A 239 9.00 -5.12 6.15
N ARG A 240 8.31 -4.15 6.76
CA ARG A 240 8.91 -3.15 7.64
C ARG A 240 9.41 -3.75 8.95
N GLU A 241 8.69 -4.73 9.50
CA GLU A 241 9.03 -5.33 10.80
C GLU A 241 10.34 -6.10 10.71
N THR A 242 10.52 -6.91 9.66
CA THR A 242 11.74 -7.70 9.48
C THR A 242 12.96 -6.86 9.08
N ASN A 243 12.75 -5.76 8.35
CA ASN A 243 13.86 -4.97 7.79
C ASN A 243 14.33 -3.79 8.67
N GLU A 244 13.49 -3.26 9.58
CA GLU A 244 13.91 -2.21 10.52
C GLU A 244 14.73 -2.77 11.70
N GLU A 245 14.51 -4.03 12.09
CA GLU A 245 15.36 -4.72 13.08
C GLU A 245 16.78 -5.00 12.55
N ALA A 246 16.94 -5.18 11.24
CA ALA A 246 18.24 -5.41 10.60
C ALA A 246 19.13 -4.15 10.52
N ASP A 247 18.53 -2.95 10.46
CA ASP A 247 19.22 -1.65 10.47
C ASP A 247 19.58 -1.19 11.91
N GLY A 248 19.12 -1.91 12.95
CA GLY A 248 19.18 -1.51 14.36
C GLY A 248 20.27 -2.15 15.23
N GLU A 249 21.12 -3.04 14.72
CA GLU A 249 22.20 -3.67 15.53
C GLU A 249 23.59 -3.10 15.23
N GLY A 250 23.73 -1.80 15.49
CA GLY A 250 25.00 -1.07 15.47
C GLY A 250 25.21 -0.27 16.76
N GLU A 251 25.81 -0.93 17.75
CA GLU A 251 26.37 -0.39 19.00
C GLU A 251 25.42 0.06 20.14
N SER A 252 25.45 -0.68 21.25
CA SER A 252 25.94 -0.15 22.53
C SER A 252 26.12 -1.21 23.63
N THR A 253 27.37 -1.69 23.71
CA THR A 253 28.25 -1.74 24.90
C THR A 253 27.95 -2.59 26.16
N PRO A 254 29.03 -3.01 26.85
CA PRO A 254 29.12 -4.19 27.69
C PRO A 254 28.65 -3.92 29.10
N ASN A 255 28.13 -4.94 29.77
CA ASN A 255 28.07 -4.90 31.22
C ASN A 255 28.39 -6.27 31.82
N GLY A 256 29.51 -6.29 32.53
CA GLY A 256 29.93 -7.42 33.33
C GLY A 256 29.16 -7.51 34.64
N GLN A 257 28.87 -8.74 35.03
CA GLN A 257 28.81 -9.23 36.40
C GLN A 257 29.32 -10.67 36.34
N ALA A 258 30.01 -11.26 37.30
CA ALA A 258 30.73 -10.84 38.50
C ALA A 258 31.46 -12.12 38.93
N THR A 259 32.69 -11.96 39.42
CA THR A 259 33.57 -12.99 39.97
C THR A 259 32.89 -13.79 41.09
N LEU A 260 33.13 -15.12 41.16
CA LEU A 260 33.80 -15.78 42.30
C LEU A 260 33.91 -17.31 42.14
N GLU A 261 35.18 -17.72 42.00
CA GLU A 261 35.90 -18.91 42.49
C GLU A 261 35.15 -20.14 43.04
N ALA A 262 35.59 -21.32 42.60
CA ALA A 262 36.14 -22.35 43.49
C ALA A 262 36.98 -23.40 42.72
N THR A 263 38.29 -23.44 43.04
CA THR A 263 39.16 -24.64 43.26
C THR A 263 39.10 -25.79 42.23
N GLY A 264 40.16 -26.15 41.52
CA GLY A 264 41.51 -26.44 41.99
C GLY A 264 41.82 -27.94 41.75
N GLU A 265 43.07 -28.23 41.39
CA GLU A 265 43.71 -29.56 41.26
C GLU A 265 43.65 -30.27 39.89
N THR A 266 44.63 -29.91 39.05
CA THR A 266 45.37 -30.90 38.26
C THR A 266 46.37 -31.62 39.14
N ASN A 267 46.43 -32.95 39.07
CA ASN A 267 47.67 -33.71 39.22
C ASN A 267 47.57 -35.04 38.45
N GLU A 268 48.59 -35.25 37.61
CA GLU A 268 49.04 -36.47 36.89
C GLU A 268 48.13 -37.10 35.82
#